data_AF-X1RK37-F1
#
_entry.id   AF-X1RK37-F1
#
_cell.length_a   1.000
_cell.length_b   1.000
_cell.length_c   1.000
_cell.angle_alpha   90.00
_cell.angle_beta   90.00
_cell.angle_gamma   90.00
#
_symmetry.space_group_name_H-M   'P 1'
#
loop_
_entity.id
_entity.type
_entity.pdbx_description
1 polymer ?
#
loop_
_entity_poly.entity_id
_entity_poly.type
_entity_poly.pdbx_seq_one_letter_code
_entity_poly.pdbx_strand_id
1 'polypeptide(L)' 'MEGVCKGTILPEMIGSNGFGYDPLFEPEGSGRSSAQMSMKEKEKISHRGSALRKAK' A
#
# COMPACT_ATOMS: atom_id res chain seq x y z
N MET A 1 3.70 10.24 13.91
CA MET A 1 2.70 9.16 13.91
C MET A 1 3.17 8.13 12.90
N GLU A 2 3.60 6.97 13.37
CA GLU A 2 4.06 5.88 12.50
C GLU A 2 2.85 5.08 12.00
N GLY A 3 2.83 4.76 10.72
CA GLY A 3 1.82 3.90 10.09
C GLY A 3 2.48 2.65 9.56
N VAL A 4 2.13 1.50 10.12
CA VAL A 4 2.62 0.20 9.63
C VAL A 4 1.64 -0.31 8.58
N CYS A 5 2.13 -0.66 7.40
CA CYS A 5 1.38 -1.36 6.36
C CYS A 5 1.89 -2.80 6.30
N LYS A 6 1.05 -3.77 6.67
CA LYS A 6 1.39 -5.20 6.57
C LYS A 6 1.21 -5.68 5.14
N GLY A 7 2.03 -6.63 4.73
CA GLY A 7 2.01 -7.18 3.38
C GLY A 7 3.08 -8.23 3.16
N THR A 8 3.15 -8.72 1.94
CA THR A 8 4.09 -9.75 1.50
C THR A 8 4.96 -9.23 0.36
N ILE A 9 6.16 -9.79 0.23
CA ILE A 9 7.03 -9.52 -0.90
C ILE A 9 6.70 -10.51 -2.02
N LEU A 10 6.41 -9.97 -3.21
CA LEU A 10 6.11 -10.73 -4.41
C LEU A 10 7.40 -11.31 -5.02
N PRO A 11 7.32 -12.44 -5.73
CA PRO A 11 8.46 -13.07 -6.37
C PRO A 11 8.97 -12.30 -7.61
N GLU A 12 8.16 -11.39 -8.16
CA GLU A 12 8.48 -10.58 -9.33
C GLU A 12 7.90 -9.17 -9.20
N MET A 13 8.46 -8.23 -9.95
CA MET A 13 7.97 -6.85 -10.01
C MET A 13 6.68 -6.78 -10.85
N ILE A 14 5.57 -6.42 -10.21
CA ILE A 14 4.27 -6.30 -10.88
C ILE A 14 3.81 -4.85 -10.80
N GLY A 15 3.36 -4.26 -11.91
CA GLY A 15 2.88 -2.89 -11.96
C GLY A 15 3.98 -1.85 -12.21
N SER A 16 3.58 -0.64 -12.57
CA SER A 16 4.47 0.43 -13.05
C SER A 16 4.35 1.74 -12.27
N ASN A 17 3.39 1.86 -11.35
CA ASN A 17 3.21 3.07 -10.55
C ASN A 17 4.03 3.02 -9.26
N GLY A 18 4.17 4.17 -8.61
CA GLY A 18 4.85 4.25 -7.33
C GLY A 18 6.38 4.27 -7.46
N PHE A 19 7.07 3.83 -6.41
CA PHE A 19 8.53 3.90 -6.33
C PHE A 19 9.13 2.84 -5.40
N GLY A 20 10.43 2.60 -5.51
CA GLY A 20 11.16 1.67 -4.64
C GLY A 20 10.59 0.25 -4.71
N TYR A 21 10.17 -0.29 -3.57
CA TYR A 21 9.64 -1.65 -3.45
C TYR A 21 8.16 -1.78 -3.82
N ASP A 22 7.50 -0.71 -4.27
CA ASP A 22 6.08 -0.75 -4.63
C ASP A 22 5.71 -1.88 -5.63
N PRO A 23 6.52 -2.18 -6.67
CA PRO A 23 6.24 -3.30 -7.57
C PRO A 23 6.42 -4.68 -6.93
N LEU A 24 7.16 -4.76 -5.83
CA LEU A 24 7.46 -6.00 -5.10
C LEU A 24 6.63 -6.18 -3.84
N PHE A 25 5.87 -5.18 -3.41
CA PHE A 25 5.14 -5.21 -2.15
C PHE A 25 3.65 -5.37 -2.40
N GLU A 26 3.06 -6.46 -1.93
CA GLU A 26 1.61 -6.67 -1.90
C GLU A 26 1.07 -6.32 -0.50
N PRO A 27 0.23 -5.28 -0.35
CA PRO A 27 -0.48 -5.03 0.89
C PRO A 27 -1.40 -6.22 1.26
N GLU A 28 -1.45 -6.57 2.55
CA GLU A 28 -2.18 -7.74 3.05
C GLU A 28 -3.63 -7.79 2.53
N GLY A 29 -3.99 -8.90 1.89
CA GLY A 29 -5.35 -9.15 1.38
C GLY A 29 -5.74 -8.35 0.13
N SER A 30 -4.79 -7.69 -0.53
CA SER A 30 -5.09 -6.90 -1.72
C SER A 30 -4.99 -7.65 -3.05
N GLY A 31 -4.20 -8.74 -3.10
CA GLY A 31 -3.97 -9.52 -4.31
C GLY A 31 -3.31 -8.74 -5.45
N ARG A 32 -2.75 -7.56 -5.14
CA ARG A 32 -2.16 -6.63 -6.11
C ARG A 32 -0.95 -5.97 -5.49
N SER A 33 0.09 -5.75 -6.28
CA SER A 33 1.23 -4.96 -5.80
C SER A 33 0.79 -3.52 -5.50
N SER A 34 1.54 -2.85 -4.63
CA SER A 34 1.39 -1.42 -4.37
C SER A 34 1.57 -0.62 -5.68
N ALA A 35 2.41 -1.06 -6.61
CA ALA A 35 2.57 -0.40 -7.91
C ALA A 35 1.38 -0.56 -8.87
N GLN A 36 0.46 -1.48 -8.60
CA GLN A 36 -0.80 -1.60 -9.34
C GLN A 36 -1.92 -0.73 -8.76
N MET A 37 -1.74 -0.17 -7.57
CA MET A 37 -2.73 0.65 -6.90
C MET A 37 -2.58 2.13 -7.24
N SER A 38 -3.70 2.80 -7.48
CA SER A 38 -3.75 4.26 -7.50
C SER A 38 -3.47 4.83 -6.10
N MET A 39 -3.01 6.08 -6.03
CA MET A 39 -2.83 6.79 -4.74
C MET A 39 -4.11 6.75 -3.88
N LYS A 40 -5.28 6.88 -4.51
CA LYS A 40 -6.59 6.83 -3.84
C LYS A 40 -6.90 5.46 -3.23
N GLU A 41 -6.45 4.37 -3.86
CA GLU A 41 -6.58 3.02 -3.29
C GLU A 41 -5.58 2.81 -2.15
N LYS A 42 -4.34 3.30 -2.32
CA LYS A 42 -3.32 3.29 -1.25
C LYS A 42 -3.77 4.08 -0.03
N GLU A 43 -4.52 5.17 -0.17
CA GLU A 43 -5.08 5.92 0.97
C GLU A 43 -6.15 5.16 1.75
N LYS A 44 -6.87 4.24 1.08
CA LYS A 44 -7.87 3.39 1.74
C LYS A 44 -7.22 2.23 2.50
N ILE A 45 -6.11 1.71 1.99
CA ILE A 45 -5.44 0.51 2.52
C ILE A 45 -4.34 0.88 3.52
N SER A 46 -3.59 1.97 3.25
CA SER A 46 -2.59 2.47 4.18
C SER A 46 -3.26 3.25 5.31
N HIS A 47 -2.82 2.98 6.53
CA HIS A 47 -3.30 3.62 7.75
C HIS A 47 -3.21 5.16 7.76
N ARG A 48 -2.62 5.82 6.74
CA ARG A 48 -2.60 7.28 6.60
C ARG A 48 -4.01 7.87 6.48
N GLY A 49 -4.97 7.16 5.88
CA GLY A 49 -6.37 7.57 5.88
C GLY A 49 -7.08 7.42 7.24
N SER A 50 -6.55 6.58 8.14
CA SER A 50 -7.15 6.34 9.46
C SER A 50 -6.64 7.29 10.54
N ALA A 51 -5.45 7.87 10.39
CA ALA A 51 -4.94 8.90 11.29
C ALA A 51 -5.82 10.16 11.28
N LEU A 52 -6.33 10.54 10.10
CA LEU A 52 -7.28 11.66 9.98
C LEU A 52 -8.66 11.36 10.57
N ARG A 53 -9.06 10.08 10.64
CA ARG A 53 -10.38 9.66 11.19
C ARG A 53 -10.41 9.47 12.70
N LYS A 54 -9.26 9.33 13.37
CA LYS A 54 -9.17 9.19 14.84
C LYS A 54 -8.89 10.49 15.59
N ALA A 55 -8.73 11.63 14.89
CA ALA A 55 -8.60 12.95 15.50
C ALA A 55 -9.96 13.67 15.58
N LYS A 56 -10.99 12.99 16.12
CA LYS A 56 -12.27 13.61 16.48
C LYS A 56 -12.55 13.34 17.95
#